data_AF-A0A5B8C4I2-F1
#
_entry.id   AF-A0A5B8C4I2-F1
#
_cell.length_a   1.000
_cell.length_b   1.000
_cell.length_c   1.000
_cell.angle_alpha   90.00
_cell.angle_beta   90.00
_cell.angle_gamma   90.00
#
_symmetry.space_group_name_H-M   'P 1'
#
loop_
_entity.id
_entity.type
_entity.pdbx_description
1 polymer ?
#
loop_
_entity_poly.entity_id
_entity_poly.type
_entity_poly.pdbx_seq_one_letter_code
_entity_poly.pdbx_strand_id
1 'polypeptide(L)'
;MSMCERPDGCTPCVRLHSTCQDATKPNRRQFVNPSGLRDTEGRRRRGARAATSEEELPVTYVIAQPCVDVKDRACVDECPVDCIYEGARMLYIHPDECVDCGACEPVCPVEAIYYEDDTPQIWADYYRANVEFFNDLGSPGGAAKMGVIDKDDPMIAALPPQA
;
A
#
# COMPACT_ATOMS: atom_id res chain seq x y z
N MET A 1 -44.91 9.28 -41.87
CA MET A 1 -44.54 9.92 -40.59
C MET A 1 -44.62 8.87 -39.50
N SER A 2 -43.49 8.23 -39.21
CA SER A 2 -43.27 7.43 -38.02
C SER A 2 -41.75 7.35 -37.86
N MET A 3 -41.22 7.93 -36.80
CA MET A 3 -39.81 7.93 -36.46
C MET A 3 -39.47 6.57 -35.84
N CYS A 4 -38.45 5.88 -36.37
CA CYS A 4 -37.89 4.70 -35.75
C CYS A 4 -36.75 5.12 -34.81
N GLU A 5 -36.86 4.69 -33.55
CA GLU A 5 -35.83 4.79 -32.54
C GLU A 5 -35.02 3.48 -32.41
N ARG A 6 -33.76 3.67 -32.01
CA ARG A 6 -32.79 2.72 -31.44
C ARG A 6 -32.02 1.86 -32.45
N PRO A 7 -31.03 1.09 -31.97
CA PRO A 7 -29.84 1.46 -31.20
C PRO A 7 -28.60 0.97 -31.96
N ASP A 8 -27.39 1.32 -31.54
CA ASP A 8 -26.15 0.71 -32.05
C ASP A 8 -25.94 0.77 -33.57
N GLY A 9 -25.62 1.96 -34.07
CA GLY A 9 -25.02 2.07 -35.39
C GLY A 9 -24.99 3.48 -35.96
N CYS A 10 -23.79 3.87 -36.39
CA CYS A 10 -23.55 4.61 -37.62
C CYS A 10 -24.43 5.84 -37.91
N THR A 11 -23.83 7.00 -37.64
CA THR A 11 -24.01 8.33 -38.23
C THR A 11 -24.93 8.44 -39.46
N PRO A 12 -25.79 9.47 -39.57
CA PRO A 12 -26.64 9.71 -40.73
C PRO A 12 -25.84 9.91 -42.02
N CYS A 13 -25.99 8.96 -42.95
CA CYS A 13 -25.44 9.01 -44.30
C CYS A 13 -26.35 9.88 -45.19
N VAL A 14 -26.24 11.20 -45.06
CA VAL A 14 -26.77 12.14 -46.05
C VAL A 14 -25.85 12.10 -47.26
N ARG A 15 -26.38 11.59 -48.39
CA ARG A 15 -25.75 11.60 -49.72
C ARG A 15 -25.35 13.03 -50.11
N LEU A 16 -24.14 13.42 -49.77
CA LEU A 16 -23.33 14.33 -50.55
C LEU A 16 -22.04 13.60 -50.91
N HIS A 17 -21.64 13.73 -52.16
CA HIS A 17 -20.58 12.95 -52.78
C HIS A 17 -19.29 12.88 -51.95
N SER A 18 -18.72 11.68 -51.92
CA SER A 18 -17.33 11.39 -51.65
C SER A 18 -16.86 11.50 -50.19
N THR A 19 -16.77 10.30 -49.58
CA THR A 19 -15.89 9.92 -48.47
C THR A 19 -16.23 10.42 -47.06
N CYS A 20 -16.78 9.52 -46.24
CA CYS A 20 -16.69 9.56 -44.79
C CYS A 20 -15.21 9.48 -44.37
N GLN A 21 -14.68 10.54 -43.76
CA GLN A 21 -13.38 10.53 -43.10
C GLN A 21 -13.58 10.50 -41.58
N ASP A 22 -13.01 9.47 -40.97
CA ASP A 22 -12.90 9.24 -39.53
C ASP A 22 -12.23 10.41 -38.81
N ALA A 23 -12.87 10.93 -37.77
CA ALA A 23 -12.35 12.00 -36.91
C ALA A 23 -11.38 11.48 -35.83
N THR A 24 -10.69 10.37 -36.07
CA THR A 24 -9.84 9.69 -35.06
C THR A 24 -8.42 9.37 -35.55
N LYS A 25 -7.81 10.22 -36.41
CA LYS A 25 -6.37 10.11 -36.65
C LYS A 25 -5.61 11.43 -36.80
N PRO A 26 -4.57 11.68 -35.97
CA PRO A 26 -3.72 12.85 -36.11
C PRO A 26 -2.78 12.68 -37.31
N ASN A 27 -2.67 13.76 -38.08
CA ASN A 27 -1.90 13.89 -39.32
C ASN A 27 -0.40 13.65 -39.09
N ARG A 28 0.08 12.43 -39.36
CA ARG A 28 1.51 12.08 -39.30
C ARG A 28 2.22 12.51 -40.59
N ARG A 29 2.52 13.80 -40.72
CA ARG A 29 3.51 14.27 -41.70
C ARG A 29 4.90 14.12 -41.08
N GLN A 30 5.63 13.10 -41.54
CA GLN A 30 7.05 12.93 -41.26
C GLN A 30 7.82 14.05 -41.97
N PHE A 31 8.27 15.05 -41.22
CA PHE A 31 9.29 15.99 -41.66
C PHE A 31 10.65 15.45 -41.23
N VAL A 32 11.47 15.06 -42.20
CA VAL A 32 12.89 14.72 -42.01
C VAL A 32 13.73 15.87 -42.58
N ASN A 33 14.64 16.43 -41.76
CA ASN A 33 15.56 17.49 -42.18
C ASN A 33 16.73 16.93 -43.01
N PRO A 34 17.28 17.72 -43.96
CA PRO A 34 18.20 17.24 -45.01
C PRO A 34 19.65 16.96 -44.59
N SER A 35 19.99 17.02 -43.30
CA SER A 35 21.38 16.86 -42.80
C SER A 35 21.67 15.53 -42.09
N GLY A 36 20.72 14.58 -42.07
CA GLY A 36 20.95 13.19 -41.60
C GLY A 36 21.31 12.99 -40.12
N LEU A 37 21.56 14.05 -39.36
CA LEU A 37 21.72 14.03 -37.91
C LEU A 37 20.35 14.26 -37.28
N ARG A 38 19.86 13.25 -36.56
CA ARG A 38 18.65 13.35 -35.75
C ARG A 38 18.97 14.26 -34.57
N ASP A 39 18.41 15.47 -34.58
CA ASP A 39 18.42 16.37 -33.43
C ASP A 39 17.77 15.66 -32.23
N THR A 40 18.60 15.23 -31.28
CA THR A 40 18.18 14.63 -30.00
C THR A 40 17.86 15.68 -28.93
N GLU A 41 17.84 16.97 -29.26
CA GLU A 41 17.71 18.06 -28.29
C GLU A 41 16.34 18.73 -28.40
N GLY A 42 15.35 18.27 -27.63
CA GLY A 42 14.03 18.89 -27.72
C GLY A 42 12.87 18.32 -26.91
N ARG A 43 13.11 17.64 -25.78
CA ARG A 43 12.05 17.42 -24.77
C ARG A 43 12.58 17.60 -23.36
N ARG A 44 12.91 18.85 -23.03
CA ARG A 44 12.84 19.27 -21.62
C ARG A 44 11.38 19.27 -21.21
N ARG A 45 10.99 18.30 -20.39
CA ARG A 45 9.96 18.44 -19.36
C ARG A 45 10.10 17.32 -18.33
N ARG A 46 10.70 17.74 -17.21
CA ARG A 46 10.54 17.26 -15.83
C ARG A 46 11.17 15.89 -15.53
N GLY A 47 12.09 15.92 -14.57
CA GLY A 47 12.91 14.80 -14.18
C GLY A 47 12.10 13.60 -13.74
N ALA A 48 12.60 12.43 -14.11
CA ALA A 48 12.39 11.22 -13.35
C ALA A 48 13.04 11.43 -11.98
N ARG A 49 12.28 11.98 -11.02
CA ARG A 49 12.50 11.55 -9.64
C ARG A 49 12.16 10.06 -9.63
N ALA A 50 13.09 9.29 -9.09
CA ALA A 50 12.94 7.87 -8.87
C ALA A 50 11.56 7.59 -8.27
N ALA A 51 10.91 6.53 -8.74
CA ALA A 51 9.83 5.92 -8.01
C ALA A 51 10.42 5.38 -6.70
N THR A 52 10.47 6.22 -5.66
CA THR A 52 10.22 5.73 -4.31
C THR A 52 8.73 5.40 -4.33
N SER A 53 8.40 4.12 -4.21
CA SER A 53 7.03 3.66 -4.00
C SER A 53 6.55 4.18 -2.64
N GLU A 54 6.24 5.47 -2.59
CA GLU A 54 5.50 6.13 -1.52
C GLU A 54 4.01 5.83 -1.77
N GLU A 55 3.61 4.57 -1.63
CA GLU A 55 2.27 4.32 -1.08
C GLU A 55 2.39 4.61 0.41
N GLU A 56 2.20 5.87 0.77
CA GLU A 56 1.84 6.24 2.12
C GLU A 56 0.43 5.68 2.37
N LEU A 57 0.36 4.45 2.88
CA LEU A 57 -0.85 3.98 3.54
C LEU A 57 -0.64 4.07 5.05
N PRO A 58 -1.59 4.69 5.74
CA PRO A 58 -1.34 5.44 6.95
C PRO A 58 -1.42 4.53 8.15
N VAL A 59 -0.52 4.80 9.10
CA VAL A 59 -0.80 4.88 10.54
C VAL A 59 -1.23 3.61 11.28
N THR A 60 -0.36 3.16 12.19
CA THR A 60 -0.42 1.76 12.63
C THR A 60 -0.24 1.55 14.12
N TYR A 61 0.56 2.37 14.81
CA TYR A 61 1.22 1.93 16.03
C TYR A 61 2.12 0.70 15.81
N VAL A 62 3.32 0.74 16.36
CA VAL A 62 4.36 -0.26 16.20
C VAL A 62 4.61 -0.94 17.54
N ILE A 63 4.58 -2.28 17.55
CA ILE A 63 5.04 -3.06 18.70
C ILE A 63 6.54 -3.26 18.56
N ALA A 64 7.29 -2.82 19.57
CA ALA A 64 8.75 -2.84 19.62
C ALA A 64 9.30 -4.01 20.47
N GLN A 65 10.63 -4.00 20.67
CA GLN A 65 11.38 -5.05 21.35
C GLN A 65 10.83 -5.49 22.72
N PRO A 66 10.30 -4.62 23.60
CA PRO A 66 9.87 -5.05 24.94
C PRO A 66 8.75 -6.11 24.95
N CYS A 67 8.07 -6.32 23.81
CA CYS A 67 7.04 -7.37 23.67
C CYS A 67 7.63 -8.79 23.45
N VAL A 68 8.86 -8.89 22.97
CA VAL A 68 9.51 -10.16 22.60
C VAL A 68 9.65 -11.06 23.83
N ASP A 69 9.14 -12.29 23.74
CA ASP A 69 9.07 -13.31 24.80
C ASP A 69 8.20 -12.97 26.02
N VAL A 70 7.54 -11.80 26.03
CA VAL A 70 6.63 -11.38 27.12
C VAL A 70 5.18 -11.70 26.76
N LYS A 71 4.73 -11.24 25.60
CA LYS A 71 3.39 -11.51 25.04
C LYS A 71 2.23 -11.41 26.05
N ASP A 72 2.13 -10.27 26.75
CA ASP A 72 1.13 -10.05 27.81
C ASP A 72 -0.34 -10.06 27.32
N ARG A 73 -0.58 -9.60 26.07
CA ARG A 73 -1.88 -9.58 25.38
C ARG A 73 -2.93 -8.61 25.93
N ALA A 74 -2.67 -7.79 26.95
CA ALA A 74 -3.64 -6.77 27.39
C ALA A 74 -4.07 -5.81 26.25
N CYS A 75 -3.18 -5.52 25.31
CA CYS A 75 -3.49 -4.68 24.15
C CYS A 75 -4.53 -5.27 23.20
N VAL A 76 -4.66 -6.60 23.13
CA VAL A 76 -5.61 -7.28 22.22
C VAL A 76 -7.05 -7.02 22.66
N ASP A 77 -7.30 -7.06 23.96
CA ASP A 77 -8.64 -6.90 24.54
C ASP A 77 -9.18 -5.46 24.37
N GLU A 78 -8.29 -4.48 24.26
CA GLU A 78 -8.63 -3.05 24.14
C GLU A 78 -8.71 -2.57 22.68
N CYS A 79 -8.28 -3.38 21.71
CA CYS A 79 -8.31 -3.00 20.30
C CYS A 79 -9.74 -3.11 19.72
N PRO A 80 -10.40 -2.00 19.35
CA PRO A 80 -11.80 -2.02 18.90
C PRO A 80 -12.03 -2.72 17.56
N VAL A 81 -10.97 -2.88 16.76
CA VAL A 81 -10.98 -3.50 15.43
C VAL A 81 -10.27 -4.86 15.40
N ASP A 82 -9.77 -5.33 16.54
CA ASP A 82 -9.07 -6.62 16.68
C ASP A 82 -7.87 -6.79 15.70
N CYS A 83 -7.11 -5.72 15.48
CA CYS A 83 -6.01 -5.69 14.49
C CYS A 83 -4.63 -6.09 15.05
N ILE A 84 -4.58 -6.73 16.23
CA ILE A 84 -3.33 -7.12 16.90
C ILE A 84 -3.18 -8.64 16.85
N TYR A 85 -2.25 -9.11 16.03
CA TYR A 85 -2.05 -10.52 15.71
C TYR A 85 -0.93 -11.13 16.55
N GLU A 86 -1.08 -12.40 16.91
CA GLU A 86 -0.12 -13.09 17.76
C GLU A 86 0.90 -13.87 16.92
N GLY A 87 2.16 -13.45 16.97
CA GLY A 87 3.31 -14.18 16.44
C GLY A 87 3.83 -15.25 17.42
N ALA A 88 4.93 -15.92 17.06
CA ALA A 88 5.54 -16.90 17.96
C ALA A 88 6.28 -16.19 19.11
N ARG A 89 7.02 -15.13 18.80
CA ARG A 89 7.89 -14.39 19.75
C ARG A 89 7.26 -13.10 20.29
N MET A 90 6.45 -12.40 19.50
CA MET A 90 5.81 -11.15 19.90
C MET A 90 4.44 -10.97 19.24
N LEU A 91 3.74 -9.87 19.55
CA LEU A 91 2.51 -9.47 18.87
C LEU A 91 2.83 -8.44 17.77
N TYR A 92 1.97 -8.36 16.75
CA TYR A 92 2.13 -7.47 15.60
C TYR A 92 0.84 -6.71 15.33
N ILE A 93 0.93 -5.41 15.06
CA ILE A 93 -0.22 -4.58 14.68
C ILE A 93 -0.31 -4.50 13.17
N HIS A 94 -1.48 -4.79 12.62
CA HIS A 94 -1.71 -4.73 11.19
C HIS A 94 -1.82 -3.27 10.72
N PRO A 95 -1.00 -2.84 9.73
CA PRO A 95 -0.93 -1.46 9.31
C PRO A 95 -2.25 -0.94 8.71
N ASP A 96 -2.85 -1.68 7.78
CA ASP A 96 -4.06 -1.24 7.09
C ASP A 96 -5.37 -1.43 7.88
N GLU A 97 -5.34 -2.15 9.01
CA GLU A 97 -6.53 -2.40 9.84
C GLU A 97 -6.57 -1.50 11.06
N CYS A 98 -5.43 -0.94 11.47
CA CYS A 98 -5.39 0.01 12.57
C CYS A 98 -6.10 1.31 12.18
N VAL A 99 -6.74 1.92 13.18
CA VAL A 99 -7.55 3.15 13.02
C VAL A 99 -7.13 4.23 14.01
N ASP A 100 -5.92 4.13 14.56
CA ASP A 100 -5.33 5.06 15.55
C ASP A 100 -6.20 5.40 16.74
N CYS A 101 -6.90 4.40 17.27
CA CYS A 101 -7.68 4.63 18.48
C CYS A 101 -6.80 4.94 19.70
N GLY A 102 -5.52 4.53 19.69
CA GLY A 102 -4.56 4.74 20.79
C GLY A 102 -4.87 3.98 22.09
N ALA A 103 -5.88 3.09 22.09
CA ALA A 103 -6.29 2.37 23.30
C ALA A 103 -5.26 1.33 23.77
N CYS A 104 -4.48 0.77 22.84
CA CYS A 104 -3.51 -0.29 23.12
C CYS A 104 -2.22 0.20 23.81
N GLU A 105 -1.79 1.43 23.54
CA GLU A 105 -0.56 2.02 24.08
C GLU A 105 -0.53 2.08 25.62
N PRO A 106 -1.50 2.72 26.30
CA PRO A 106 -1.42 2.93 27.75
C PRO A 106 -1.65 1.65 28.57
N VAL A 107 -2.15 0.58 27.96
CA VAL A 107 -2.45 -0.68 28.66
C VAL A 107 -1.29 -1.67 28.61
N CYS A 108 -0.29 -1.46 27.76
CA CYS A 108 0.86 -2.34 27.66
C CYS A 108 1.74 -2.19 28.93
N PRO A 109 1.89 -3.23 29.77
CA PRO A 109 2.59 -3.10 31.05
C PRO A 109 4.11 -2.90 30.91
N VAL A 110 4.66 -3.21 29.73
CA VAL A 110 6.08 -3.08 29.38
C VAL A 110 6.33 -1.93 28.39
N GLU A 111 5.32 -1.09 28.12
CA GLU A 111 5.42 0.07 27.24
C GLU A 111 6.01 -0.28 25.86
N ALA A 112 5.60 -1.41 25.27
CA ALA A 112 6.15 -1.89 24.00
C ALA A 112 5.53 -1.24 22.76
N ILE A 113 4.45 -0.48 22.89
CA ILE A 113 3.64 0.01 21.76
C ILE A 113 3.89 1.50 21.62
N TYR A 114 4.27 1.92 20.42
CA TYR A 114 4.57 3.32 20.11
C TYR A 114 3.78 3.76 18.89
N TYR A 115 3.40 5.03 18.84
CA TYR A 115 3.04 5.63 17.56
C TYR A 115 4.25 5.59 16.61
N GLU A 116 4.02 5.49 15.30
CA GLU A 116 5.12 5.26 14.34
C GLU A 116 6.20 6.36 14.40
N ASP A 117 5.77 7.62 14.55
CA ASP A 117 6.67 8.78 14.66
C ASP A 117 7.35 8.89 16.05
N ASP A 118 6.77 8.26 17.07
CA ASP A 118 7.27 8.27 18.45
C ASP A 118 8.12 7.04 18.77
N THR A 119 8.28 6.12 17.81
CA THR A 119 9.09 4.92 17.99
C THR A 119 10.55 5.31 18.15
N PRO A 120 11.22 4.90 19.26
CA PRO A 120 12.63 5.19 19.45
C PRO A 120 13.49 4.69 18.27
N GLN A 121 14.47 5.49 17.84
CA GLN A 121 15.29 5.18 16.66
C GLN A 121 16.00 3.82 16.74
N ILE A 122 16.31 3.33 17.95
CA ILE A 122 16.89 2.00 18.19
C ILE A 122 15.97 0.85 17.77
N TRP A 123 14.68 1.12 17.65
CA TRP A 123 13.64 0.16 17.27
C TRP A 123 12.93 0.55 15.97
N ALA A 124 13.52 1.43 15.16
CA ALA A 124 12.92 1.84 13.88
C ALA A 124 12.65 0.65 12.93
N ASP A 125 13.49 -0.40 12.99
CA ASP A 125 13.29 -1.63 12.18
C ASP A 125 12.04 -2.43 12.59
N TYR A 126 11.43 -2.18 13.75
CA TYR A 126 10.20 -2.87 14.17
C TYR A 126 8.99 -2.45 13.34
N TYR A 127 8.99 -1.24 12.75
CA TYR A 127 7.97 -0.86 11.78
C TYR A 127 7.93 -1.86 10.63
N ARG A 128 9.10 -2.15 10.03
CA ARG A 128 9.23 -3.15 8.97
C ARG A 128 8.75 -4.51 9.43
N ALA A 129 9.16 -4.96 10.62
CA ALA A 129 8.76 -6.27 11.14
C ALA A 129 7.23 -6.40 11.32
N ASN A 130 6.55 -5.34 11.78
CA ASN A 130 5.09 -5.33 11.91
C ASN A 130 4.41 -5.40 10.54
N VAL A 131 4.89 -4.65 9.54
CA VAL A 131 4.33 -4.67 8.18
C VAL A 131 4.61 -6.01 7.48
N GLU A 132 5.85 -6.48 7.48
CA GLU A 132 6.27 -7.65 6.72
C GLU A 132 5.67 -8.97 7.23
N PHE A 133 5.28 -9.01 8.50
CA PHE A 133 4.53 -10.13 9.07
C PHE A 133 3.29 -10.48 8.23
N PHE A 134 2.59 -9.47 7.72
CA PHE A 134 1.32 -9.61 6.98
C PHE A 134 1.47 -9.80 5.47
N ASN A 135 2.69 -9.75 4.91
CA ASN A 135 2.91 -9.84 3.45
C ASN A 135 2.22 -11.04 2.77
N ASP A 136 2.15 -12.19 3.44
CA ASP A 136 1.50 -13.40 2.90
C ASP A 136 0.06 -13.59 3.39
N LEU A 137 -0.34 -12.86 4.43
CA LEU A 137 -1.66 -12.96 5.06
C LEU A 137 -2.65 -11.97 4.46
N GLY A 138 -2.17 -10.86 3.89
CA GLY A 138 -3.00 -9.72 3.52
C GLY A 138 -3.63 -9.10 4.76
N SER A 139 -4.87 -8.62 4.63
CA SER A 139 -5.71 -8.11 5.72
C SER A 139 -6.79 -9.13 6.08
N PRO A 140 -6.58 -9.94 7.14
CA PRO A 140 -7.56 -10.94 7.57
C PRO A 140 -8.84 -10.30 8.08
N GLY A 141 -8.79 -9.12 8.69
CA GLY A 141 -9.93 -8.44 9.33
C GLY A 141 -10.29 -9.03 10.69
N GLY A 142 -9.32 -9.12 11.60
CA GLY A 142 -9.48 -9.58 12.98
C GLY A 142 -8.53 -10.74 13.37
N ALA A 143 -7.81 -10.58 14.48
CA ALA A 143 -6.86 -11.55 15.01
C ALA A 143 -7.51 -12.76 15.71
N ALA A 144 -8.70 -12.60 16.32
CA ALA A 144 -9.36 -13.65 17.10
C ALA A 144 -9.61 -14.96 16.33
N LYS A 145 -9.72 -14.88 14.99
CA LYS A 145 -9.92 -16.05 14.11
C LYS A 145 -8.62 -16.71 13.63
N MET A 146 -7.48 -16.03 13.76
CA MET A 146 -6.19 -16.50 13.24
C MET A 146 -5.40 -17.31 14.27
N GLY A 147 -5.58 -17.02 15.56
CA GLY A 147 -4.80 -17.65 16.63
C GLY A 147 -3.32 -17.28 16.56
N VAL A 148 -2.45 -18.18 17.00
CA VAL A 148 -1.00 -17.98 16.96
C VAL A 148 -0.46 -18.31 15.58
N ILE A 149 0.25 -17.36 14.97
CA ILE A 149 0.89 -17.49 13.67
C ILE A 149 2.39 -17.64 13.90
N ASP A 150 2.93 -18.83 13.63
CA ASP A 150 4.36 -19.13 13.78
C ASP A 150 5.18 -18.62 12.58
N LYS A 151 5.18 -17.29 12.40
CA LYS A 151 5.83 -16.59 11.28
C LYS A 151 6.32 -15.20 11.70
N ASP A 152 7.13 -15.13 12.75
CA ASP A 152 7.78 -13.88 13.12
C ASP A 152 8.73 -13.39 12.02
N ASP A 153 8.95 -12.08 11.96
CA ASP A 153 9.95 -11.47 11.07
C ASP A 153 11.35 -12.06 11.33
N PRO A 154 12.20 -12.26 10.30
CA PRO A 154 13.54 -12.84 10.46
C PRO A 154 14.42 -12.15 11.50
N MET A 155 14.29 -10.83 11.67
CA MET A 155 15.00 -10.08 12.70
C MET A 155 14.59 -10.53 14.10
N ILE A 156 13.30 -10.73 14.32
CA ILE A 156 12.73 -11.12 15.62
C ILE A 156 13.02 -12.58 15.92
N ALA A 157 12.87 -13.46 14.93
CA ALA A 157 13.19 -14.88 15.05
C ALA A 157 14.67 -15.10 15.44
N ALA A 158 15.58 -14.24 14.97
CA ALA A 158 17.01 -14.31 15.26
C ALA A 158 17.42 -13.73 16.63
N LEU A 159 16.53 -13.06 17.36
CA LEU A 159 16.86 -12.48 18.66
C LEU A 159 17.14 -13.57 19.71
N PRO A 160 18.16 -13.38 20.57
CA PRO A 160 18.35 -14.26 21.72
C PRO A 160 17.11 -14.20 22.64
N PRO A 161 16.83 -15.24 23.44
CA PRO A 161 15.75 -15.22 24.42
C PRO A 161 15.84 -13.99 25.34
N GLN A 162 14.73 -13.27 25.51
CA GLN A 162 14.66 -12.02 26.27
C GLN A 162 14.02 -12.19 27.67
N ALA A 163 13.25 -13.26 27.89
CA ALA A 163 12.53 -13.55 29.14
C ALA A 163 13.15 -14.71 29.94
#